data_AF-A0A9Q0WAX6-F1
#
_entry.id   AF-A0A9Q0WAX6-F1
#
_cell.length_a   1.000
_cell.length_b   1.000
_cell.length_c   1.000
_cell.angle_alpha   90.00
_cell.angle_beta   90.00
_cell.angle_gamma   90.00
#
_symmetry.space_group_name_H-M   'P 1'
#
loop_
_entity.id
_entity.type
_entity.pdbx_description
1 polymer ?
#
loop_
_entity_poly.entity_id
_entity_poly.type
_entity_poly.pdbx_seq_one_letter_code
_entity_poly.pdbx_strand_id
1 'polypeptide(L)'
;MIYPTHKQNQIFETTKIILLDQCLDTVYLNAKAIMLILHVIGLQLDIANNSAQKVWQKVEFVFGWIYVVEMALKIYACGFENYWRDGQNRFDFLITLVMVIGETVTLASPNGTFLSNGEWIRYLLVARLLRLIRILMYVKSYRAFLATFLDLIPSLMPYLGTIFCVMCIYCSLGIQIFGGVVNAGNPNLEGTDLAQEDYLLFNFNDYPNGMVTLFNLLVMENWQVWMQSYKDLTGTYWSTAYFISFYLITVLLLLNLIMAFVLEAFFAEMEVEASEKCEGEDKEGSNSKSRRRSVGTKTRNQRVDTLMHHMLSAELNKPDVSNA
;
A
#
# COMPACT_ATOMS: atom_id res chain seq x y z
N MET A 1 -50.83 -20.46 5.94
CA MET A 1 -50.16 -19.39 6.71
C MET A 1 -48.75 -19.22 6.14
N ILE A 2 -48.63 -18.61 4.95
CA ILE A 2 -47.34 -18.51 4.22
C ILE A 2 -47.32 -17.14 3.52
N TYR A 3 -47.03 -16.05 4.24
CA TYR A 3 -46.71 -14.75 3.63
C TYR A 3 -45.96 -13.88 4.65
N PRO A 4 -44.62 -13.96 4.69
CA PRO A 4 -43.86 -12.72 4.81
C PRO A 4 -42.59 -12.63 3.93
N THR A 5 -42.19 -13.69 3.23
CA THR A 5 -40.91 -13.72 2.48
C THR A 5 -40.94 -12.96 1.15
N HIS A 6 -42.10 -12.89 0.49
CA HIS A 6 -42.21 -12.26 -0.83
C HIS A 6 -42.11 -10.72 -0.79
N LYS A 7 -42.51 -10.09 0.31
CA LYS A 7 -42.44 -8.62 0.49
C LYS A 7 -41.00 -8.14 0.75
N GLN A 8 -40.20 -8.93 1.46
CA GLN A 8 -38.79 -8.63 1.70
C GLN A 8 -37.97 -8.68 0.40
N ASN A 9 -38.18 -9.70 -0.44
CA ASN A 9 -37.52 -9.78 -1.75
C ASN A 9 -37.91 -8.65 -2.69
N GLN A 10 -39.17 -8.20 -2.65
CA GLN A 10 -39.65 -7.14 -3.53
C GLN A 10 -39.11 -5.76 -3.15
N ILE A 11 -38.98 -5.48 -1.84
CA ILE A 11 -38.31 -4.27 -1.31
C ILE A 11 -36.80 -4.34 -1.62
N PHE A 12 -36.18 -5.51 -1.49
CA PHE A 12 -34.77 -5.69 -1.80
C PHE A 12 -34.46 -5.44 -3.28
N GLU A 13 -35.27 -6.00 -4.19
CA GLU A 13 -35.18 -5.76 -5.63
C GLU A 13 -35.43 -4.29 -6.00
N THR A 14 -36.43 -3.65 -5.40
CA THR A 14 -36.68 -2.20 -5.65
C THR A 14 -35.57 -1.32 -5.11
N THR A 15 -34.99 -1.63 -3.95
CA THR A 15 -33.86 -0.88 -3.39
C THR A 15 -32.60 -1.06 -4.26
N LYS A 16 -32.40 -2.26 -4.82
CA LYS A 16 -31.31 -2.58 -5.75
C LYS A 16 -31.46 -1.84 -7.08
N ILE A 17 -32.68 -1.72 -7.60
CA ILE A 17 -33.01 -0.95 -8.82
C ILE A 17 -32.82 0.56 -8.59
N ILE A 18 -33.19 1.07 -7.41
CA ILE A 18 -33.01 2.49 -7.05
C ILE A 18 -31.52 2.83 -6.86
N LEU A 19 -30.74 1.94 -6.26
CA LEU A 19 -29.29 2.10 -6.10
C LEU A 19 -28.50 1.91 -7.40
N LEU A 20 -29.04 1.17 -8.38
CA LEU A 20 -28.43 1.01 -9.70
C LEU A 20 -28.73 2.17 -10.67
N ASP A 21 -29.56 3.14 -10.26
CA ASP A 21 -29.85 4.28 -11.13
C ASP A 21 -28.59 5.17 -11.22
N GLN A 22 -28.06 5.29 -12.43
CA GLN A 22 -26.81 5.99 -12.73
C GLN A 22 -26.86 7.48 -12.34
N CYS A 23 -28.07 8.04 -12.23
CA CYS A 23 -28.31 9.39 -11.71
C CYS A 23 -28.08 9.47 -10.19
N LEU A 24 -28.52 8.46 -9.45
CA LEU A 24 -28.36 8.38 -8.00
C LEU A 24 -26.88 8.20 -7.62
N ASP A 25 -26.13 7.38 -8.35
CA ASP A 25 -24.69 7.24 -8.19
C ASP A 25 -23.93 8.56 -8.45
N THR A 26 -24.34 9.33 -9.46
CA THR A 26 -23.73 10.61 -9.80
C THR A 26 -24.06 11.69 -8.75
N VAL A 27 -25.31 11.75 -8.30
CA VAL A 27 -25.74 12.67 -7.23
C VAL A 27 -25.03 12.33 -5.91
N TYR A 28 -24.95 11.04 -5.59
CA TYR A 28 -24.30 10.52 -4.40
C TYR A 28 -22.79 10.77 -4.39
N LEU A 29 -22.13 10.59 -5.54
CA LEU A 29 -20.76 11.01 -5.74
C LEU A 29 -20.58 12.50 -5.46
N ASN A 30 -21.37 13.33 -6.12
CA ASN A 30 -21.25 14.78 -6.01
C ASN A 30 -21.46 15.21 -4.55
N ALA A 31 -22.42 14.61 -3.84
CA ALA A 31 -22.64 14.84 -2.41
C ALA A 31 -21.41 14.46 -1.56
N LYS A 32 -20.77 13.32 -1.84
CA LYS A 32 -19.54 12.90 -1.15
C LYS A 32 -18.36 13.82 -1.43
N ALA A 33 -18.19 14.25 -2.68
CA ALA A 33 -17.15 15.20 -3.05
C ALA A 33 -17.37 16.54 -2.33
N ILE A 34 -18.61 17.03 -2.26
CA ILE A 34 -18.97 18.25 -1.53
C ILE A 34 -18.69 18.09 -0.03
N MET A 35 -19.13 16.99 0.61
CA MET A 35 -18.85 16.73 2.03
C MET A 35 -17.35 16.73 2.33
N LEU A 36 -16.55 16.20 1.42
CA LEU A 36 -15.10 16.14 1.60
C LEU A 36 -14.43 17.50 1.36
N ILE A 37 -14.89 18.28 0.38
CA ILE A 37 -14.44 19.67 0.19
C ILE A 37 -14.76 20.51 1.44
N LEU A 38 -15.95 20.34 2.02
CA LEU A 38 -16.31 20.98 3.29
C LEU A 38 -15.38 20.54 4.43
N HIS A 39 -14.95 19.28 4.44
CA HIS A 39 -13.99 18.78 5.42
C HIS A 39 -12.59 19.38 5.23
N VAL A 40 -12.11 19.56 3.99
CA VAL A 40 -10.84 20.25 3.70
C VAL A 40 -10.90 21.71 4.15
N ILE A 41 -12.02 22.39 3.90
CA ILE A 41 -12.22 23.77 4.37
C ILE A 41 -12.20 23.83 5.90
N GLY A 42 -12.87 22.88 6.58
CA GLY A 42 -12.83 22.73 8.03
C GLY A 42 -11.39 22.58 8.57
N LEU A 43 -10.59 21.72 7.93
CA LEU A 43 -9.18 21.53 8.28
C LEU A 43 -8.35 22.83 8.12
N GLN A 44 -8.56 23.57 7.03
CA GLN A 44 -7.84 24.83 6.81
C GLN A 44 -8.21 25.90 7.84
N LEU A 45 -9.47 25.91 8.31
CA LEU A 45 -9.94 26.82 9.36
C LEU A 45 -9.43 26.42 10.75
N ASP A 46 -9.24 25.13 11.01
CA ASP A 46 -8.63 24.63 12.24
C ASP A 46 -7.16 25.10 12.37
N ILE A 47 -6.41 25.15 11.26
CA ILE A 47 -5.03 25.68 11.25
C ILE A 47 -5.01 27.19 11.56
N ALA A 48 -6.05 27.92 11.17
CA ALA A 48 -6.15 29.38 11.37
C ALA A 48 -6.57 29.80 12.79
N ASN A 49 -6.75 28.86 13.73
CA ASN A 49 -7.03 29.07 15.16
C ASN A 49 -8.15 30.09 15.44
N ASN A 50 -9.25 29.98 14.71
CA ASN A 50 -10.41 30.89 14.82
C ASN A 50 -11.47 30.33 15.79
N SER A 51 -12.26 31.20 16.40
CA SER A 51 -13.44 30.88 17.24
C SER A 51 -14.44 29.91 16.58
N ALA A 52 -14.43 29.81 15.25
CA ALA A 52 -15.22 28.87 14.47
C ALA A 52 -14.83 27.39 14.66
N GLN A 53 -13.65 27.10 15.21
CA GLN A 53 -13.13 25.72 15.41
C GLN A 53 -14.11 24.81 16.15
N LYS A 54 -14.70 25.31 17.25
CA LYS A 54 -15.66 24.50 18.05
C LYS A 54 -16.94 24.15 17.27
N VAL A 55 -17.35 25.02 16.33
CA VAL A 55 -18.53 24.79 15.49
C VAL A 55 -18.19 23.77 14.41
N TRP A 56 -17.04 23.93 13.74
CA TRP A 56 -16.56 23.00 12.72
C TRP A 56 -16.33 21.60 13.28
N GLN A 57 -15.74 21.46 14.46
CA GLN A 57 -15.54 20.18 15.12
C GLN A 57 -16.87 19.42 15.35
N LYS A 58 -17.95 20.13 15.71
CA LYS A 58 -19.28 19.52 15.86
C LYS A 58 -19.86 19.10 14.51
N VAL A 59 -19.69 19.91 13.48
CA VAL A 59 -20.15 19.60 12.12
C VAL A 59 -19.42 18.36 11.57
N GLU A 60 -18.12 18.26 11.78
CA GLU A 60 -17.33 17.10 11.36
C GLU A 60 -17.71 15.81 12.08
N PHE A 61 -18.06 15.90 13.36
CA PHE A 61 -18.58 14.77 14.13
C PHE A 61 -19.90 14.26 13.53
N VAL A 62 -20.80 15.16 13.14
CA VAL A 62 -22.06 14.79 12.46
C VAL A 62 -21.78 14.14 11.10
N PHE A 63 -20.84 14.67 10.32
CA PHE A 63 -20.43 14.04 9.05
C PHE A 63 -19.82 12.65 9.26
N GLY A 64 -19.04 12.44 10.33
CA GLY A 64 -18.53 11.13 10.72
C GLY A 64 -19.66 10.09 10.88
N TRP A 65 -20.70 10.43 11.62
CA TRP A 65 -21.88 9.57 11.80
C TRP A 65 -22.65 9.30 10.51
N ILE A 66 -22.74 10.27 9.60
CA ILE A 66 -23.37 10.06 8.29
C ILE A 66 -22.64 8.96 7.51
N TYR A 67 -21.30 8.93 7.53
CA TYR A 67 -20.53 7.87 6.89
C TYR A 67 -20.74 6.49 7.54
N VAL A 68 -20.91 6.44 8.87
CA VAL A 68 -21.21 5.19 9.57
C VAL A 68 -22.58 4.63 9.16
N VAL A 69 -23.60 5.50 9.10
CA VAL A 69 -24.95 5.12 8.68
C VAL A 69 -24.94 4.65 7.23
N GLU A 70 -24.26 5.38 6.35
CA GLU A 70 -24.10 5.01 4.95
C GLU A 70 -23.42 3.63 4.78
N MET A 71 -22.35 3.38 5.53
CA MET A 71 -21.66 2.08 5.55
C MET A 71 -22.59 0.97 6.03
N ALA A 72 -23.33 1.18 7.12
CA ALA A 72 -24.27 0.21 7.65
C ALA A 72 -25.40 -0.12 6.65
N LEU A 73 -25.93 0.91 5.97
CA LEU A 73 -26.94 0.74 4.92
C LEU A 73 -26.39 -0.05 3.72
N LYS A 74 -25.16 0.20 3.29
CA LYS A 74 -24.51 -0.57 2.22
C LYS A 74 -24.31 -2.03 2.58
N ILE A 75 -23.85 -2.31 3.80
CA ILE A 75 -23.66 -3.70 4.27
C ILE A 75 -25.02 -4.42 4.31
N TYR A 76 -26.08 -3.74 4.78
CA TYR A 76 -27.43 -4.29 4.83
C TYR A 76 -28.03 -4.52 3.43
N ALA A 77 -27.86 -3.58 2.49
CA ALA A 77 -28.43 -3.65 1.15
C ALA A 77 -27.69 -4.64 0.23
N CYS A 78 -26.35 -4.71 0.30
CA CYS A 78 -25.55 -5.58 -0.56
C CYS A 78 -25.34 -6.98 0.04
N GLY A 79 -25.50 -7.15 1.36
CA GLY A 79 -25.05 -8.33 2.09
C GLY A 79 -23.53 -8.31 2.31
N PHE A 80 -23.09 -8.91 3.42
CA PHE A 80 -21.70 -8.85 3.87
C PHE A 80 -20.70 -9.42 2.85
N GLU A 81 -21.03 -10.56 2.22
CA GLU A 81 -20.15 -11.21 1.23
C GLU A 81 -19.98 -10.35 -0.04
N ASN A 82 -21.06 -9.78 -0.55
CA ASN A 82 -21.00 -8.98 -1.78
C ASN A 82 -20.32 -7.62 -1.52
N TYR A 83 -20.50 -7.07 -0.31
CA TYR A 83 -19.79 -5.86 0.14
C TYR A 83 -18.27 -6.10 0.22
N TRP A 84 -17.84 -7.23 0.80
CA TRP A 84 -16.43 -7.55 0.96
C TRP A 84 -15.71 -7.91 -0.35
N ARG A 85 -16.47 -8.30 -1.39
CA ARG A 85 -15.91 -8.63 -2.71
C ARG A 85 -15.37 -7.41 -3.46
N ASP A 86 -15.88 -6.21 -3.17
CA ASP A 86 -15.44 -4.98 -3.84
C ASP A 86 -14.31 -4.29 -3.06
N GLY A 87 -13.20 -3.97 -3.74
CA GLY A 87 -12.03 -3.33 -3.15
C GLY A 87 -12.32 -1.92 -2.61
N GLN A 88 -13.20 -1.18 -3.29
CA GLN A 88 -13.58 0.18 -2.88
C GLN A 88 -14.35 0.17 -1.54
N ASN A 89 -15.25 -0.80 -1.37
CA ASN A 89 -16.01 -0.98 -0.14
C ASN A 89 -15.14 -1.44 1.03
N ARG A 90 -14.19 -2.36 0.81
CA ARG A 90 -13.22 -2.78 1.84
C ARG A 90 -12.38 -1.60 2.36
N PHE A 91 -11.92 -0.73 1.46
CA PHE A 91 -11.17 0.46 1.84
C PHE A 91 -12.04 1.47 2.60
N ASP A 92 -13.25 1.75 2.12
CA ASP A 92 -14.19 2.67 2.76
C ASP A 92 -14.58 2.20 4.17
N PHE A 93 -14.75 0.89 4.36
CA PHE A 93 -14.96 0.24 5.66
C PHE A 93 -13.81 0.48 6.61
N LEU A 94 -12.58 0.20 6.18
CA LEU A 94 -11.37 0.34 7.01
C LEU A 94 -11.18 1.79 7.47
N ILE A 95 -11.38 2.74 6.56
CA ILE A 95 -11.26 4.16 6.86
C ILE A 95 -12.38 4.62 7.82
N THR A 96 -13.62 4.12 7.64
CA THR A 96 -14.74 4.43 8.57
C THR A 96 -14.46 3.84 9.96
N LEU A 97 -13.92 2.64 10.04
CA LEU A 97 -13.57 1.97 11.30
C LEU A 97 -12.51 2.77 12.08
N VAL A 98 -11.43 3.20 11.42
CA VAL A 98 -10.37 4.02 12.04
C VAL A 98 -10.94 5.33 12.58
N MET A 99 -11.88 5.96 11.85
CA MET A 99 -12.55 7.17 12.34
C MET A 99 -13.41 6.93 13.56
N VAL A 100 -14.25 5.88 13.55
CA VAL A 100 -15.13 5.58 14.67
C VAL A 100 -14.31 5.26 15.92
N ILE A 101 -13.22 4.51 15.77
CA ILE A 101 -12.27 4.27 16.87
C ILE A 101 -11.69 5.60 17.37
N GLY A 102 -11.25 6.47 16.46
CA GLY A 102 -10.74 7.79 16.85
C GLY A 102 -11.77 8.65 17.59
N GLU A 103 -13.00 8.72 17.10
CA GLU A 103 -14.06 9.53 17.71
C GLU A 103 -14.55 8.93 19.04
N THR A 104 -14.69 7.60 19.14
CA THR A 104 -15.06 6.93 20.40
C THR A 104 -14.00 7.12 21.48
N VAL A 105 -12.71 7.06 21.12
CA VAL A 105 -11.60 7.35 22.04
C VAL A 105 -11.67 8.80 22.57
N THR A 106 -12.00 9.77 21.71
CA THR A 106 -12.16 11.18 22.16
C THR A 106 -13.36 11.41 23.08
N LEU A 107 -14.43 10.62 22.97
CA LEU A 107 -15.63 10.74 23.81
C LEU A 107 -15.51 9.97 25.14
N ALA A 108 -14.84 8.82 25.13
CA ALA A 108 -14.73 7.93 26.28
C ALA A 108 -13.77 8.43 27.37
N SER A 109 -12.82 9.30 27.04
CA SER A 109 -11.88 9.87 28.02
C SER A 109 -11.88 11.40 28.02
N PRO A 110 -12.90 12.04 28.64
CA PRO A 110 -12.86 13.49 28.89
C PRO A 110 -11.81 13.89 29.94
N ASN A 111 -11.53 13.02 30.94
CA ASN A 111 -10.77 13.36 32.16
C ASN A 111 -9.97 12.18 32.77
N GLY A 112 -9.34 11.30 31.96
CA GLY A 112 -8.70 10.06 32.46
C GLY A 112 -7.26 9.83 32.01
N THR A 113 -6.34 10.04 32.96
CA THR A 113 -4.92 9.60 33.14
C THR A 113 -4.15 8.72 32.13
N PHE A 114 -4.77 7.96 31.22
CA PHE A 114 -4.06 7.14 30.21
C PHE A 114 -3.92 7.82 28.84
N LEU A 115 -4.75 8.83 28.55
CA LEU A 115 -4.81 9.55 27.27
C LEU A 115 -4.57 11.07 27.41
N SER A 116 -4.05 11.51 28.57
CA SER A 116 -3.75 12.93 28.87
C SER A 116 -2.51 13.47 28.12
N ASN A 117 -1.89 12.69 27.24
CA ASN A 117 -0.85 13.19 26.34
C ASN A 117 -1.55 13.78 25.12
N GLY A 118 -1.57 15.11 25.00
CA GLY A 118 -2.19 15.84 23.88
C GLY A 118 -1.71 15.41 22.48
N GLU A 119 -0.66 14.60 22.41
CA GLU A 119 -0.14 13.99 21.18
C GLU A 119 -1.09 12.97 20.54
N TRP A 120 -1.82 12.16 21.31
CA TRP A 120 -2.77 11.19 20.74
C TRP A 120 -3.95 11.88 20.08
N ILE A 121 -4.43 12.96 20.67
CA ILE A 121 -5.44 13.83 20.06
C ILE A 121 -4.93 14.40 18.73
N ARG A 122 -3.64 14.78 18.66
CA ARG A 122 -3.00 15.22 17.42
C ARG A 122 -2.95 14.12 16.36
N TYR A 123 -2.65 12.87 16.74
CA TYR A 123 -2.69 11.74 15.80
C TYR A 123 -4.10 11.41 15.31
N LEU A 124 -5.12 11.53 16.17
CA LEU A 124 -6.53 11.35 15.78
C LEU A 124 -7.01 12.46 14.83
N LEU A 125 -6.47 13.68 14.96
CA LEU A 125 -6.66 14.77 14.00
C LEU A 125 -6.00 14.43 12.65
N VAL A 126 -4.77 13.90 12.65
CA VAL A 126 -4.09 13.45 11.42
C VAL A 126 -4.82 12.28 10.75
N ALA A 127 -5.41 11.36 11.53
CA ALA A 127 -6.20 10.25 10.99
C ALA A 127 -7.42 10.73 10.17
N ARG A 128 -7.92 11.94 10.40
CA ARG A 128 -8.98 12.55 9.57
C ARG A 128 -8.51 12.81 8.14
N LEU A 129 -7.21 13.06 7.91
CA LEU A 129 -6.63 13.22 6.58
C LEU A 129 -6.74 11.94 5.74
N LEU A 130 -6.87 10.77 6.37
CA LEU A 130 -7.12 9.51 5.66
C LEU A 130 -8.45 9.56 4.86
N ARG A 131 -9.41 10.40 5.27
CA ARG A 131 -10.65 10.66 4.51
C ARG A 131 -10.34 11.21 3.11
N LEU A 132 -9.28 12.01 2.94
CA LEU A 132 -8.88 12.60 1.66
C LEU A 132 -8.50 11.51 0.64
N ILE A 133 -7.94 10.39 1.11
CA ILE A 133 -7.57 9.24 0.27
C ILE A 133 -8.82 8.63 -0.40
N ARG A 134 -10.02 8.79 0.17
CA ARG A 134 -11.27 8.33 -0.45
C ARG A 134 -11.57 8.99 -1.80
N ILE A 135 -11.11 10.23 -2.04
CA ILE A 135 -11.26 10.88 -3.36
C ILE A 135 -10.45 10.15 -4.41
N LEU A 136 -9.21 9.76 -4.07
CA LEU A 136 -8.34 9.05 -5.00
C LEU A 136 -8.99 7.74 -5.45
N MET A 137 -9.71 7.06 -4.56
CA MET A 137 -10.43 5.83 -4.88
C MET A 137 -11.69 6.05 -5.73
N TYR A 138 -12.19 7.28 -5.85
CA TYR A 138 -13.38 7.58 -6.64
C TYR A 138 -13.04 7.83 -8.12
N VAL A 139 -11.88 8.43 -8.39
CA VAL A 139 -11.41 8.66 -9.76
C VAL A 139 -10.96 7.31 -10.35
N LYS A 140 -11.63 6.89 -11.42
CA LYS A 140 -11.36 5.58 -12.07
C LYS A 140 -9.87 5.37 -12.39
N SER A 141 -9.18 6.41 -12.87
CA SER A 141 -7.75 6.36 -13.19
C SER A 141 -6.87 6.09 -11.97
N TYR A 142 -7.13 6.77 -10.85
CA TYR A 142 -6.37 6.57 -9.61
C TYR A 142 -6.72 5.24 -8.93
N ARG A 143 -7.99 4.79 -9.01
CA ARG A 143 -8.38 3.45 -8.54
C ARG A 143 -7.62 2.35 -9.29
N ALA A 144 -7.55 2.44 -10.61
CA ALA A 144 -6.80 1.47 -11.42
C ALA A 144 -5.32 1.46 -11.03
N PHE A 145 -4.71 2.64 -10.91
CA PHE A 145 -3.31 2.77 -10.47
C PHE A 145 -3.06 2.20 -9.06
N LEU A 146 -3.93 2.48 -8.08
CA LEU A 146 -3.78 1.94 -6.73
C LEU A 146 -3.99 0.43 -6.68
N ALA A 147 -4.93 -0.10 -7.48
CA ALA A 147 -5.14 -1.55 -7.58
C ALA A 147 -3.91 -2.24 -8.14
N THR A 148 -3.37 -1.77 -9.28
CA THR A 148 -2.16 -2.34 -9.87
C THR A 148 -0.96 -2.20 -8.94
N PHE A 149 -0.80 -1.06 -8.27
CA PHE A 149 0.27 -0.87 -7.28
C PHE A 149 0.15 -1.86 -6.11
N LEU A 150 -1.04 -2.04 -5.53
CA LEU A 150 -1.26 -2.99 -4.45
C LEU A 150 -1.11 -4.46 -4.90
N ASP A 151 -1.45 -4.77 -6.14
CA ASP A 151 -1.26 -6.09 -6.75
C ASP A 151 0.24 -6.39 -7.02
N LEU A 152 1.06 -5.35 -7.23
CA LEU A 152 2.52 -5.47 -7.35
C LEU A 152 3.23 -5.70 -6.01
N ILE A 153 2.66 -5.25 -4.88
CA ILE A 153 3.29 -5.39 -3.55
C ILE A 153 3.63 -6.85 -3.23
N PRO A 154 2.72 -7.84 -3.36
CA PRO A 154 3.04 -9.25 -3.14
C PRO A 154 4.22 -9.76 -3.96
N SER A 155 4.37 -9.31 -5.21
CA SER A 155 5.49 -9.68 -6.08
C SER A 155 6.82 -9.10 -5.59
N LEU A 156 6.80 -7.94 -4.92
CA LEU A 156 7.99 -7.30 -4.34
C LEU A 156 8.35 -7.81 -2.94
N MET A 157 7.40 -8.36 -2.19
CA MET A 157 7.59 -8.87 -0.84
C MET A 157 8.78 -9.84 -0.65
N PRO A 158 9.06 -10.83 -1.51
CA PRO A 158 10.22 -11.71 -1.31
C PRO A 158 11.57 -10.96 -1.39
N TYR A 159 11.66 -9.94 -2.24
CA TYR A 159 12.88 -9.15 -2.38
C TYR A 159 13.05 -8.16 -1.23
N LEU A 160 11.98 -7.46 -0.84
CA LEU A 160 11.97 -6.60 0.35
C LEU A 160 12.28 -7.41 1.62
N GLY A 161 11.74 -8.62 1.73
CA GLY A 161 12.05 -9.55 2.82
C GLY A 161 13.52 -9.95 2.85
N THR A 162 14.15 -10.13 1.69
CA THR A 162 15.60 -10.43 1.59
C THR A 162 16.44 -9.27 2.11
N ILE A 163 16.16 -8.03 1.70
CA ILE A 163 16.82 -6.83 2.24
C ILE A 163 16.60 -6.74 3.75
N PHE A 164 15.37 -6.95 4.22
CA PHE A 164 15.05 -6.93 5.64
C PHE A 164 15.85 -7.95 6.45
N CYS A 165 16.00 -9.18 5.95
CA CYS A 165 16.83 -10.20 6.59
C CYS A 165 18.30 -9.78 6.68
N VAL A 166 18.86 -9.22 5.59
CA VAL A 166 20.24 -8.70 5.60
C VAL A 166 20.39 -7.55 6.61
N MET A 167 19.42 -6.64 6.67
CA MET A 167 19.41 -5.57 7.68
C MET A 167 19.37 -6.13 9.10
N CYS A 168 18.60 -7.19 9.40
CA CYS A 168 18.58 -7.83 10.72
C CYS A 168 19.95 -8.41 11.12
N ILE A 169 20.66 -9.04 10.18
CA ILE A 169 22.00 -9.58 10.40
C ILE A 169 22.98 -8.44 10.69
N TYR A 170 22.99 -7.41 9.82
CA TYR A 170 23.83 -6.23 10.01
C TYR A 170 23.49 -5.49 11.30
N CYS A 171 22.23 -5.37 11.68
CA CYS A 171 21.81 -4.72 12.92
C CYS A 171 22.40 -5.43 14.13
N SER A 172 22.32 -6.76 14.16
CA SER A 172 22.87 -7.59 15.23
C SER A 172 24.40 -7.45 15.32
N LEU A 173 25.09 -7.38 14.18
CA LEU A 173 26.54 -7.13 14.13
C LEU A 173 26.89 -5.70 14.57
N GLY A 174 26.14 -4.71 14.11
CA GLY A 174 26.34 -3.30 14.43
C GLY A 174 26.21 -3.03 15.93
N ILE A 175 25.23 -3.63 16.61
CA ILE A 175 25.08 -3.51 18.07
C ILE A 175 26.25 -4.16 18.81
N GLN A 176 26.74 -5.32 18.34
CA GLN A 176 27.87 -6.00 18.98
C GLN A 176 29.19 -5.23 18.82
N ILE A 177 29.38 -4.56 17.69
CA ILE A 177 30.61 -3.83 17.38
C ILE A 177 30.56 -2.38 17.93
N PHE A 178 29.42 -1.71 17.82
CA PHE A 178 29.25 -0.28 18.06
C PHE A 178 28.31 0.07 19.23
N GLY A 179 27.80 -0.94 19.94
CA GLY A 179 26.90 -0.74 21.07
C GLY A 179 27.53 0.13 22.16
N GLY A 180 26.85 1.21 22.52
CA GLY A 180 27.28 2.12 23.59
C GLY A 180 28.35 3.13 23.18
N VAL A 181 28.79 3.15 21.91
CA VAL A 181 29.81 4.10 21.42
C VAL A 181 29.26 5.52 21.30
N VAL A 182 28.01 5.65 20.86
CA VAL A 182 27.28 6.93 20.76
C VAL A 182 26.58 7.20 22.08
N ASN A 183 27.29 7.78 23.04
CA ASN A 183 26.72 8.11 24.35
C ASN A 183 27.07 9.57 24.73
N ALA A 184 26.21 10.19 25.55
CA ALA A 184 26.39 11.59 25.98
C ALA A 184 27.64 11.83 26.85
N GLY A 185 28.32 10.76 27.29
CA GLY A 185 29.55 10.84 28.08
C GLY A 185 30.83 10.74 27.26
N ASN A 186 30.75 10.57 25.94
CA ASN A 186 31.92 10.41 25.07
C ASN A 186 32.40 11.79 24.56
N PRO A 187 33.56 12.30 25.02
CA PRO A 187 34.05 13.63 24.64
C PRO A 187 34.44 13.72 23.16
N ASN A 188 34.69 12.59 22.49
CA ASN A 188 35.00 12.57 21.07
C ASN A 188 33.75 12.70 20.18
N LEU A 189 32.55 12.67 20.77
CA LEU A 189 31.28 12.73 20.05
C LEU A 189 30.98 14.13 19.51
N GLU A 190 31.22 15.18 20.32
CA GLU A 190 30.89 16.57 19.97
C GLU A 190 31.67 17.09 18.74
N GLY A 191 32.83 16.48 18.45
CA GLY A 191 33.65 16.81 17.29
C GLY A 191 33.27 16.09 15.99
N THR A 192 32.32 15.15 16.03
CA THR A 192 31.93 14.35 14.85
C THR A 192 30.76 14.97 14.09
N ASP A 193 30.72 14.69 12.78
CA ASP A 193 29.64 15.13 11.90
C ASP A 193 28.26 14.61 12.36
N LEU A 194 28.21 13.48 13.09
CA LEU A 194 26.98 12.97 13.72
C LEU A 194 26.35 13.95 14.72
N ALA A 195 27.16 14.67 15.51
CA ALA A 195 26.66 15.65 16.47
C ALA A 195 26.28 16.97 15.79
N GLN A 196 26.99 17.34 14.73
CA GLN A 196 26.75 18.58 13.98
C GLN A 196 25.48 18.51 13.13
N GLU A 197 25.18 17.36 12.53
CA GLU A 197 23.98 17.13 11.72
C GLU A 197 22.78 16.58 12.53
N ASP A 198 22.87 16.55 13.87
CA ASP A 198 21.81 16.06 14.77
C ASP A 198 21.36 14.61 14.50
N TYR A 199 22.30 13.75 14.07
CA TYR A 199 22.05 12.32 13.80
C TYR A 199 22.27 11.41 15.02
N LEU A 200 22.35 11.98 16.22
CA LEU A 200 22.61 11.23 17.45
C LEU A 200 21.53 10.18 17.76
N LEU A 201 20.31 10.38 17.26
CA LEU A 201 19.21 9.42 17.36
C LEU A 201 19.42 8.18 16.47
N PHE A 202 20.24 8.28 15.42
CA PHE A 202 20.55 7.20 14.47
C PHE A 202 21.83 6.47 14.91
N ASN A 203 21.71 5.67 15.96
CA ASN A 203 22.80 4.93 16.57
C ASN A 203 22.56 3.41 16.65
N PHE A 204 23.61 2.66 16.98
CA PHE A 204 23.59 1.21 17.19
C PHE A 204 23.53 0.80 18.66
N ASN A 205 23.02 1.65 19.56
CA ASN A 205 22.93 1.31 20.99
C ASN A 205 21.82 0.30 21.28
N ASP A 206 20.70 0.40 20.54
CA ASP A 206 19.54 -0.47 20.68
C ASP A 206 19.14 -1.06 19.33
N TYR A 207 18.47 -2.22 19.35
CA TYR A 207 18.03 -2.88 18.13
C TYR A 207 17.09 -2.05 17.25
N PRO A 208 16.05 -1.37 17.79
CA PRO A 208 15.19 -0.52 16.97
C PRO A 208 15.94 0.67 16.36
N ASN A 209 16.81 1.32 17.13
CA ASN A 209 17.62 2.44 16.65
C ASN A 209 18.61 1.99 15.57
N GLY A 210 19.23 0.82 15.75
CA GLY A 210 20.12 0.22 14.75
C GLY A 210 19.38 -0.13 13.45
N MET A 211 18.13 -0.60 13.54
CA MET A 211 17.31 -0.88 12.37
C MET A 211 16.95 0.39 11.60
N VAL A 212 16.55 1.47 12.30
CA VAL A 212 16.27 2.78 11.68
C VAL A 212 17.54 3.37 11.07
N THR A 213 18.68 3.20 11.74
CA THR A 213 19.98 3.65 11.22
C THR A 213 20.36 2.92 9.93
N LEU A 214 20.20 1.59 9.87
CA LEU A 214 20.44 0.83 8.64
C LEU A 214 19.45 1.18 7.53
N PHE A 215 18.19 1.47 7.88
CA PHE A 215 17.22 1.99 6.92
C PHE A 215 17.65 3.34 6.35
N ASN A 216 18.15 4.26 7.18
CA ASN A 216 18.72 5.51 6.70
C ASN A 216 19.95 5.27 5.82
N LEU A 217 20.84 4.34 6.17
CA LEU A 217 21.99 3.97 5.34
C LEU A 217 21.59 3.33 4.00
N LEU A 218 20.41 2.71 3.93
CA LEU A 218 19.85 2.14 2.70
C LEU A 218 19.25 3.21 1.77
N VAL A 219 18.57 4.20 2.34
CA VAL A 219 17.77 5.20 1.60
C VAL A 219 18.54 6.50 1.36
N MET A 220 19.35 6.92 2.32
CA MET A 220 20.07 8.20 2.26
C MET A 220 21.42 8.04 1.56
N GLU A 221 21.75 9.03 0.75
CA GLU A 221 23.06 9.09 0.08
C GLU A 221 24.18 9.53 1.04
N ASN A 222 23.86 10.05 2.24
CA ASN A 222 24.84 10.58 3.19
C ASN A 222 25.49 9.52 4.11
N TRP A 223 25.61 8.27 3.66
CA TRP A 223 26.12 7.15 4.48
C TRP A 223 27.56 7.35 4.99
N GLN A 224 28.34 8.18 4.29
CA GLN A 224 29.70 8.56 4.68
C GLN A 224 29.78 9.25 6.04
N VAL A 225 28.76 10.00 6.46
CA VAL A 225 28.76 10.70 7.76
C VAL A 225 28.77 9.71 8.91
N TRP A 226 27.94 8.67 8.85
CA TRP A 226 27.97 7.57 9.81
C TRP A 226 29.31 6.83 9.75
N MET A 227 29.77 6.48 8.55
CA MET A 227 31.03 5.74 8.39
C MET A 227 32.22 6.49 9.00
N GLN A 228 32.37 7.78 8.69
CA GLN A 228 33.49 8.59 9.16
C GLN A 228 33.38 8.86 10.65
N SER A 229 32.17 9.16 11.15
CA SER A 229 31.97 9.38 12.59
C SER A 229 32.21 8.12 13.41
N TYR A 230 31.75 6.94 12.97
CA TYR A 230 32.04 5.69 13.68
C TYR A 230 33.51 5.28 13.61
N LYS A 231 34.21 5.62 12.52
CA LYS A 231 35.67 5.45 12.44
C LYS A 231 36.40 6.32 13.46
N ASP A 232 35.99 7.59 13.58
CA ASP A 232 36.62 8.53 14.49
C ASP A 232 36.28 8.19 15.96
N LEU A 233 35.07 7.67 16.22
CA LEU A 233 34.64 7.23 17.56
C LEU A 233 35.30 5.93 18.02
N THR A 234 35.50 4.95 17.14
CA THR A 234 36.18 3.70 17.52
C THR A 234 37.70 3.79 17.40
N GLY A 235 38.22 4.79 16.69
CA GLY A 235 39.66 4.98 16.43
C GLY A 235 40.29 3.92 15.53
N THR A 236 39.47 3.08 14.87
CA THR A 236 39.93 1.93 14.08
C THR A 236 39.44 2.01 12.64
N TYR A 237 40.32 1.82 11.66
CA TYR A 237 39.94 1.73 10.24
C TYR A 237 39.05 0.52 9.91
N TRP A 238 39.06 -0.52 10.75
CA TRP A 238 38.25 -1.73 10.55
C TRP A 238 36.74 -1.47 10.65
N SER A 239 36.30 -0.41 11.36
CA SER A 239 34.87 -0.05 11.41
C SER A 239 34.36 0.46 10.08
N THR A 240 35.21 1.07 9.25
CA THR A 240 34.88 1.50 7.89
C THR A 240 34.48 0.31 7.00
N ALA A 241 35.11 -0.86 7.20
CA ALA A 241 34.80 -2.06 6.42
C ALA A 241 33.35 -2.54 6.63
N TYR A 242 32.77 -2.34 7.82
CA TYR A 242 31.37 -2.65 8.08
C TYR A 242 30.44 -1.84 7.17
N PHE A 243 30.59 -0.51 7.13
CA PHE A 243 29.75 0.37 6.31
C PHE A 243 29.94 0.16 4.81
N ILE A 244 31.20 -0.01 4.36
CA ILE A 244 31.49 -0.32 2.95
C ILE A 244 30.84 -1.66 2.56
N SER A 245 31.00 -2.71 3.38
CA SER A 245 30.40 -4.01 3.07
C SER A 245 28.86 -3.95 3.00
N PHE A 246 28.22 -3.20 3.91
CA PHE A 246 26.78 -2.99 3.91
C PHE A 246 26.32 -2.28 2.63
N TYR A 247 27.03 -1.23 2.22
CA TYR A 247 26.73 -0.47 1.01
C TYR A 247 26.86 -1.33 -0.26
N LEU A 248 27.95 -2.09 -0.37
CA LEU A 248 28.17 -2.98 -1.51
C LEU A 248 27.08 -4.07 -1.62
N ILE A 249 26.75 -4.73 -0.50
CA ILE A 249 25.77 -5.83 -0.51
C ILE A 249 24.35 -5.31 -0.69
N THR A 250 23.96 -4.26 0.03
CA THR A 250 22.57 -3.85 0.09
C THR A 250 22.23 -2.84 -1.01
N VAL A 251 23.03 -1.78 -1.16
CA VAL A 251 22.73 -0.71 -2.13
C VAL A 251 23.15 -1.11 -3.53
N LEU A 252 24.40 -1.55 -3.74
CA LEU A 252 24.86 -1.87 -5.10
C LEU A 252 24.33 -3.20 -5.64
N LEU A 253 24.08 -4.19 -4.78
CA LEU A 253 23.61 -5.50 -5.21
C LEU A 253 22.10 -5.67 -5.02
N LEU A 254 21.59 -5.59 -3.78
CA LEU A 254 20.17 -5.91 -3.53
C LEU A 254 19.20 -4.85 -4.07
N LEU A 255 19.48 -3.55 -3.88
CA LEU A 255 18.62 -2.49 -4.38
C LEU A 255 18.56 -2.49 -5.92
N ASN A 256 19.72 -2.66 -6.57
CA ASN A 256 19.79 -2.78 -8.03
C ASN A 256 19.08 -4.03 -8.56
N LEU A 257 19.13 -5.15 -7.82
CA LEU A 257 18.35 -6.34 -8.14
C LEU A 257 16.84 -6.09 -8.04
N ILE A 258 16.38 -5.37 -7.01
CA ILE A 258 14.98 -4.95 -6.90
C ILE A 258 14.58 -4.05 -8.06
N MET A 259 15.41 -3.06 -8.40
CA MET A 259 15.14 -2.17 -9.52
C MET A 259 15.01 -2.93 -10.84
N ALA A 260 15.89 -3.90 -11.08
CA ALA A 260 15.79 -4.78 -12.25
C ALA A 260 14.48 -5.59 -12.26
N PHE A 261 14.09 -6.17 -11.11
CA PHE A 261 12.85 -6.93 -10.99
C PHE A 261 11.59 -6.06 -11.17
N VAL A 262 11.57 -4.86 -10.60
CA VAL A 262 10.46 -3.90 -10.77
C VAL A 262 10.29 -3.54 -12.24
N LEU A 263 11.39 -3.30 -12.96
CA LEU A 263 11.35 -3.01 -14.40
C LEU A 263 10.81 -4.21 -15.19
N GLU A 264 11.26 -5.42 -14.89
CA GLU A 264 10.76 -6.65 -15.53
C GLU A 264 9.25 -6.84 -15.29
N ALA A 265 8.79 -6.65 -14.05
CA ALA A 265 7.37 -6.73 -13.70
C ALA A 265 6.54 -5.67 -14.43
N PHE A 266 7.06 -4.45 -14.56
CA PHE A 266 6.40 -3.37 -15.29
C PHE A 266 6.32 -3.66 -16.80
N PHE A 267 7.39 -4.18 -17.41
CA PHE A 267 7.37 -4.56 -18.82
C PHE A 267 6.42 -5.73 -19.09
N ALA A 268 6.38 -6.73 -18.21
CA ALA A 268 5.43 -7.83 -18.31
C ALA A 268 3.97 -7.34 -18.28
N GLU A 269 3.65 -6.40 -17.39
CA GLU A 269 2.29 -5.82 -17.32
C GLU A 269 1.95 -5.02 -18.59
N MET A 270 2.90 -4.24 -19.11
CA MET A 270 2.72 -3.52 -20.36
C MET A 270 2.49 -4.44 -21.57
N GLU A 271 3.20 -5.57 -21.64
CA GLU A 271 3.01 -6.57 -22.70
C GLU A 271 1.63 -7.23 -22.62
N VAL A 272 1.16 -7.53 -21.40
CA VAL A 272 -0.20 -8.07 -21.19
C VAL A 272 -1.25 -7.07 -21.66
N GLU A 273 -1.17 -5.80 -21.24
CA GLU A 273 -2.10 -4.75 -21.69
C GLU A 273 -2.09 -4.55 -23.21
N ALA A 274 -0.91 -4.65 -23.86
CA ALA A 274 -0.80 -4.54 -25.31
C ALA A 274 -1.46 -5.73 -26.02
N SER A 275 -1.28 -6.95 -25.51
CA SER A 275 -1.91 -8.16 -26.06
C SER A 275 -3.43 -8.15 -25.94
N GLU A 276 -3.97 -7.62 -24.83
CA GLU A 276 -5.42 -7.49 -24.63
C GLU A 276 -6.06 -6.48 -25.60
N LYS A 277 -5.36 -5.39 -25.92
CA LYS A 277 -5.82 -4.41 -26.93
C LYS A 277 -5.86 -5.01 -28.33
N CYS A 278 -4.83 -5.76 -28.73
CA CYS A 278 -4.81 -6.44 -30.03
C CYS A 278 -5.92 -7.49 -30.15
N GLU A 279 -6.17 -8.27 -29.10
CA GLU A 279 -7.30 -9.22 -29.08
C GLU A 279 -8.68 -8.54 -29.09
N GLY A 280 -8.79 -7.31 -28.57
CA GLY A 280 -10.00 -6.50 -28.62
C GLY A 280 -10.31 -6.02 -30.05
N GLU A 281 -9.29 -5.55 -30.76
CA GLU A 281 -9.41 -5.07 -32.15
C GLU A 281 -9.74 -6.20 -33.14
N ASP A 282 -9.17 -7.40 -32.96
CA ASP A 282 -9.49 -8.57 -33.79
C ASP A 282 -10.94 -9.06 -33.61
N LYS A 283 -11.52 -8.85 -32.42
CA LYS A 283 -12.92 -9.20 -32.13
C LYS A 283 -13.91 -8.17 -32.67
N GLU A 284 -13.54 -6.90 -32.76
CA GLU A 284 -14.37 -5.86 -33.41
C GLU A 284 -14.29 -5.91 -34.94
N GLY A 285 -13.16 -6.33 -35.52
CA GLY A 285 -13.01 -6.57 -36.96
C GLY A 285 -13.73 -7.83 -37.48
N SER A 286 -14.02 -8.80 -36.60
CA SER A 286 -14.61 -10.09 -36.95
C SER A 286 -16.08 -10.23 -36.51
N ASN A 287 -16.90 -9.20 -36.72
CA ASN A 287 -18.36 -9.32 -36.55
C ASN A 287 -19.09 -9.81 -37.82
N SER A 288 -18.35 -10.45 -38.75
CA SER A 288 -18.93 -11.21 -39.86
C SER A 288 -18.53 -12.68 -39.73
N LYS A 289 -19.48 -13.47 -39.20
CA LYS A 289 -19.56 -14.93 -39.30
C LYS A 289 -18.42 -15.73 -38.68
N SER A 290 -18.50 -15.97 -37.36
CA SER A 290 -18.22 -17.32 -36.88
C SER A 290 -19.12 -17.69 -35.70
N ARG A 291 -19.87 -18.76 -35.93
CA ARG A 291 -20.87 -19.35 -35.04
C ARG A 291 -20.12 -19.93 -33.84
N ARG A 292 -20.40 -19.40 -32.63
CA ARG A 292 -19.93 -19.92 -31.34
C ARG A 292 -19.98 -21.46 -31.29
N ARG A 293 -18.82 -22.10 -31.18
CA ARG A 293 -18.66 -23.42 -30.56
C ARG A 293 -17.90 -23.21 -29.26
N SER A 294 -18.56 -23.45 -28.13
CA SER A 294 -17.91 -23.41 -26.82
C SER A 294 -16.88 -24.55 -26.75
N VAL A 295 -15.60 -24.22 -26.80
CA VAL A 295 -14.53 -25.18 -26.48
C VAL A 295 -14.22 -24.99 -25.00
N GLY A 296 -14.53 -26.01 -24.23
CA GLY A 296 -14.31 -26.05 -22.78
C GLY A 296 -12.85 -25.77 -22.42
N THR A 297 -12.68 -25.12 -21.27
CA THR A 297 -11.42 -24.84 -20.58
C THR A 297 -10.60 -26.11 -20.43
N LYS A 298 -9.67 -26.36 -21.37
CA LYS A 298 -8.65 -27.40 -21.22
C LYS A 298 -7.61 -26.95 -20.21
N THR A 299 -7.45 -27.74 -19.15
CA THR A 299 -6.45 -27.60 -18.09
C THR A 299 -5.02 -27.56 -18.68
N ARG A 300 -4.12 -26.82 -18.03
CA ARG A 300 -2.73 -26.55 -18.46
C ARG A 300 -1.99 -27.81 -18.97
N ASN A 301 -2.21 -28.97 -18.34
CA ASN A 301 -1.59 -30.23 -18.76
C ASN A 301 -1.97 -30.69 -20.18
N GLN A 302 -3.20 -30.47 -20.62
CA GLN A 302 -3.62 -30.89 -21.96
C GLN A 302 -3.00 -30.02 -23.07
N ARG A 303 -2.72 -28.74 -22.78
CA ARG A 303 -2.00 -27.86 -23.72
C ARG A 303 -0.54 -28.30 -23.86
N VAL A 304 0.08 -28.69 -22.76
CA VAL A 304 1.47 -29.18 -22.74
C VAL A 304 1.60 -30.48 -23.54
N ASP A 305 0.69 -31.45 -23.37
CA ASP A 305 0.73 -32.70 -24.16
C ASP A 305 0.54 -32.46 -25.66
N THR A 306 -0.35 -31.51 -26.02
CA THR A 306 -0.60 -31.21 -27.43
C THR A 306 0.63 -30.53 -28.07
N LEU A 307 1.31 -29.65 -27.34
CA LEU A 307 2.57 -29.02 -27.76
C LEU A 307 3.71 -30.02 -27.91
N MET A 308 3.84 -30.96 -26.96
CA MET A 308 4.88 -31.98 -26.95
C MET A 308 4.75 -32.92 -28.15
N HIS A 309 3.52 -33.37 -28.46
CA HIS A 309 3.25 -34.18 -29.64
C HIS A 309 3.56 -33.45 -30.95
N HIS A 310 3.29 -32.15 -31.03
CA HIS A 310 3.59 -31.36 -32.23
C HIS A 310 5.10 -31.19 -32.43
N MET A 311 5.86 -30.94 -31.36
CA MET A 311 7.33 -30.87 -31.43
C MET A 311 7.98 -32.21 -31.80
N LEU A 312 7.49 -33.32 -31.24
CA LEU A 312 7.98 -34.67 -31.57
C LEU A 312 7.70 -35.04 -33.03
N SER A 313 6.52 -34.68 -33.56
CA SER A 313 6.18 -34.93 -34.97
C SER A 313 7.00 -34.09 -35.94
N ALA A 314 7.42 -32.88 -35.53
CA ALA A 314 8.28 -32.01 -36.34
C ALA A 314 9.73 -32.52 -36.40
N GLU A 315 10.24 -33.18 -35.36
CA GLU A 315 11.56 -33.83 -35.39
C GLU A 315 11.54 -35.14 -36.19
N LEU A 316 10.50 -35.96 -36.06
CA LEU A 316 10.37 -37.22 -36.81
C LEU A 316 10.23 -37.04 -38.33
N ASN A 317 9.91 -35.83 -38.79
CA ASN A 317 9.71 -35.52 -40.20
C ASN A 317 10.89 -34.77 -40.84
N LYS A 318 12.02 -34.61 -40.12
CA LYS A 318 13.26 -34.17 -40.75
C LYS A 318 13.83 -35.35 -41.55
N PRO A 319 13.99 -35.23 -42.88
CA PRO A 319 14.69 -36.26 -43.64
C PRO A 319 16.16 -36.29 -43.20
N ASP A 320 16.66 -37.47 -42.85
CA ASP A 320 18.06 -37.72 -42.52
C ASP A 320 18.95 -37.24 -43.68
N VAL A 321 19.58 -36.08 -43.51
CA VAL A 321 20.69 -35.66 -44.37
C VAL A 321 21.94 -36.39 -43.87
N SER A 322 21.97 -37.69 -44.13
CA SER A 322 23.17 -38.52 -44.05
C SER A 322 23.17 -39.50 -45.21
N ASN A 323 23.77 -39.09 -46.34
CA ASN A 323 24.88 -39.79 -46.97
C ASN A 323 25.01 -39.40 -48.46
N ALA A 324 26.27 -39.15 -48.82
CA ALA A 324 26.87 -38.98 -50.15
C ALA A 324 26.77 -37.60 -50.81
#